data_AF-A0A7W3LVE9-F1
#
_entry.id   AF-A0A7W3LVE9-F1
#
_cell.length_a   1.000
_cell.length_b   1.000
_cell.length_c   1.000
_cell.angle_alpha   90.00
_cell.angle_beta   90.00
_cell.angle_gamma   90.00
#
_symmetry.space_group_name_H-M   'P 1'
#
loop_
_entity.id
_entity.type
_entity.pdbx_description
1 polymer ?
#
loop_
_entity_poly.entity_id
_entity_poly.type
_entity_poly.pdbx_seq_one_letter_code
_entity_poly.pdbx_strand_id
1 'polypeptide(L)'
;MNRRARLNRLRVLRYALPRRMIEKATRARLAGDWRGACAAAWCDAGPELDAAPAEVEGDLRHLVPDLLRWHVPRISEGDVSILGHRVLVLARYGDAALYVRTPLKAEAPQRLRLCLGPPPLGAPAEDGLPLHGEDWTGLRHLWDARHAGELLARRFGGDRAPFLRPDGTPLGEDELPGRCPGHDDPVAHAEWVTRLQEQGQEQLGAAYRCLGLDRLGGRAYDPEEMWDLTRLMREPALDLYAFARALREWHARGAERVRISMLWADAAVTLDGMRVEYGPSDAFAGLPSVPEAVWHKLPDLELLRTGLATPEDLHPLVRDALCPARPPAGGPVGPPGPEPPAPVTIRCQGEEHEIAVRDGRLVTPHSPEELQRERALRAFGGTSVACLAVLDAWSTGEGKLPPKLREIRLDLFRRMEAGDTDGVLALLDAGFDPRVRDARRRTLLHHVHHMDHRVLLPRLLAAGLDVNAEDGAGRTPLMLAVSDHGSPDVVRALLEAGARVDVADVLGNTLSVLIRGRGDLGFLAERLPRDEGRADR
;
A
#
# COMPACT_ATOMS: atom_id res chain seq x y z
N MET A 1 -11.61 14.24 8.92
CA MET A 1 -10.32 13.84 8.30
C MET A 1 -9.77 14.98 7.45
N ASN A 2 -8.45 15.26 7.44
CA ASN A 2 -7.89 16.36 6.63
C ASN A 2 -7.85 16.01 5.11
N ARG A 3 -7.79 17.03 4.25
CA ARG A 3 -7.74 16.88 2.78
C ARG A 3 -6.55 16.02 2.29
N ARG A 4 -5.43 16.07 3.00
CA ARG A 4 -4.22 15.30 2.66
C ARG A 4 -4.44 13.80 2.81
N ALA A 5 -5.09 13.36 3.89
CA ALA A 5 -5.36 11.93 4.13
C ALA A 5 -6.35 11.36 3.09
N ARG A 6 -7.33 12.16 2.68
CA ARG A 6 -8.27 11.82 1.58
C ARG A 6 -7.56 11.62 0.24
N LEU A 7 -6.71 12.58 -0.16
CA LEU A 7 -5.92 12.49 -1.40
C LEU A 7 -4.92 11.32 -1.36
N ASN A 8 -4.41 11.01 -0.18
CA ASN A 8 -3.57 9.87 0.09
C ASN A 8 -4.28 8.54 -0.20
N ARG A 9 -5.54 8.35 0.25
CA ARG A 9 -6.32 7.15 -0.08
C ARG A 9 -6.57 6.99 -1.58
N LEU A 10 -6.86 8.10 -2.29
CA LEU A 10 -7.05 8.07 -3.75
C LEU A 10 -5.77 7.59 -4.48
N ARG A 11 -4.60 8.01 -3.97
CA ARG A 11 -3.31 7.53 -4.49
C ARG A 11 -3.12 6.04 -4.25
N VAL A 12 -3.39 5.56 -3.04
CA VAL A 12 -3.29 4.12 -2.73
C VAL A 12 -4.22 3.33 -3.64
N LEU A 13 -5.47 3.75 -3.84
CA LEU A 13 -6.40 3.10 -4.78
C LEU A 13 -5.79 2.97 -6.17
N ARG A 14 -5.23 4.06 -6.72
CA ARG A 14 -4.62 4.09 -8.06
C ARG A 14 -3.45 3.10 -8.23
N TYR A 15 -2.60 2.96 -7.21
CA TYR A 15 -1.34 2.21 -7.35
C TYR A 15 -1.42 0.79 -6.78
N ALA A 16 -2.17 0.58 -5.71
CA ALA A 16 -2.30 -0.73 -5.07
C ALA A 16 -3.30 -1.64 -5.78
N LEU A 17 -4.26 -1.05 -6.50
CA LEU A 17 -5.33 -1.76 -7.18
C LEU A 17 -5.57 -1.20 -8.60
N PRO A 18 -4.56 -1.20 -9.49
CA PRO A 18 -4.73 -0.67 -10.84
C PRO A 18 -5.78 -1.47 -11.61
N ARG A 19 -6.60 -0.80 -12.45
CA ARG A 19 -7.68 -1.47 -13.22
C ARG A 19 -7.24 -2.72 -13.99
N ARG A 20 -6.03 -2.72 -14.57
CA ARG A 20 -5.49 -3.89 -15.27
C ARG A 20 -5.29 -5.11 -14.36
N MET A 21 -4.94 -4.90 -13.10
CA MET A 21 -4.88 -5.97 -12.09
C MET A 21 -6.27 -6.56 -11.90
N ILE A 22 -7.27 -5.72 -11.65
CA ILE A 22 -8.67 -6.15 -11.45
C ILE A 22 -9.17 -6.96 -12.64
N GLU A 23 -8.96 -6.45 -13.86
CA GLU A 23 -9.39 -7.11 -15.09
C GLU A 23 -8.73 -8.48 -15.29
N LYS A 24 -7.41 -8.57 -15.11
CA LYS A 24 -6.66 -9.82 -15.26
C LYS A 24 -7.04 -10.83 -14.16
N ALA A 25 -7.11 -10.38 -12.91
CA ALA A 25 -7.45 -11.23 -11.77
C ALA A 25 -8.89 -11.75 -11.88
N THR A 26 -9.85 -10.87 -12.20
CA THR A 26 -11.24 -11.25 -12.42
C THR A 26 -11.39 -12.25 -13.57
N ARG A 27 -10.72 -12.00 -14.72
CA ARG A 27 -10.77 -12.92 -15.87
C ARG A 27 -10.25 -14.31 -15.50
N ALA A 28 -9.09 -14.38 -14.83
CA ALA A 28 -8.49 -15.65 -14.41
C ALA A 28 -9.40 -16.39 -13.41
N ARG A 29 -9.92 -15.69 -12.39
CA ARG A 29 -10.86 -16.25 -11.41
C ARG A 29 -12.12 -16.82 -12.06
N LEU A 30 -12.74 -16.08 -12.97
CA LEU A 30 -13.95 -16.54 -13.68
C LEU A 30 -13.67 -17.73 -14.61
N ALA A 31 -12.43 -17.89 -15.07
CA ALA A 31 -11.97 -19.07 -15.82
C ALA A 31 -11.60 -20.27 -14.91
N GLY A 32 -11.70 -20.12 -13.58
CA GLY A 32 -11.29 -21.13 -12.60
C GLY A 32 -9.78 -21.21 -12.37
N ASP A 33 -9.00 -20.30 -12.96
CA ASP A 33 -7.55 -20.20 -12.80
C ASP A 33 -7.20 -19.27 -11.62
N TRP A 34 -7.29 -19.81 -10.41
CA TRP A 34 -6.96 -19.07 -9.20
C TRP A 34 -5.48 -18.70 -9.11
N ARG A 35 -4.56 -19.48 -9.72
CA ARG A 35 -3.12 -19.15 -9.76
C ARG A 35 -2.87 -17.95 -10.66
N GLY A 36 -3.50 -17.90 -11.83
CA GLY A 36 -3.49 -16.74 -12.70
C GLY A 36 -4.07 -15.49 -12.02
N ALA A 37 -5.13 -15.66 -11.22
CA ALA A 37 -5.69 -14.56 -10.42
C ALA A 37 -4.70 -14.04 -9.38
N CYS A 38 -4.04 -14.94 -8.64
CA CYS A 38 -2.99 -14.59 -7.67
C CYS A 38 -1.81 -13.88 -8.36
N ALA A 39 -1.30 -14.43 -9.47
CA ALA A 39 -0.21 -13.83 -10.22
C ALA A 39 -0.54 -12.41 -10.71
N ALA A 40 -1.76 -12.19 -11.21
CA ALA A 40 -2.25 -10.88 -11.65
C ALA A 40 -2.34 -9.87 -10.49
N ALA A 41 -2.68 -10.33 -9.29
CA ALA A 41 -2.82 -9.53 -8.07
C ALA A 41 -1.52 -9.39 -7.24
N TRP A 42 -0.39 -9.81 -7.80
CA TRP A 42 0.91 -9.81 -7.12
C TRP A 42 0.90 -10.59 -5.81
N CYS A 43 0.23 -11.75 -5.85
CA CYS A 43 0.19 -12.73 -4.79
C CYS A 43 0.88 -14.01 -5.27
N ASP A 44 1.99 -14.37 -4.65
CA ASP A 44 2.76 -15.56 -4.98
C ASP A 44 2.18 -16.77 -4.25
N ALA A 45 1.68 -17.73 -5.02
CA ALA A 45 1.18 -19.00 -4.49
C ALA A 45 2.35 -19.90 -4.06
N GLY A 46 2.36 -20.32 -2.80
CA GLY A 46 3.34 -21.28 -2.30
C GLY A 46 3.20 -22.67 -2.91
N PRO A 47 4.30 -23.42 -3.07
CA PRO A 47 4.28 -24.78 -3.65
C PRO A 47 3.42 -25.78 -2.87
N GLU A 48 3.20 -25.54 -1.58
CA GLU A 48 2.31 -26.33 -0.73
C GLU A 48 0.86 -26.39 -1.25
N LEU A 49 0.45 -25.43 -2.08
CA LEU A 49 -0.88 -25.38 -2.70
C LEU A 49 -1.01 -26.30 -3.93
N ASP A 50 0.08 -26.94 -4.40
CA ASP A 50 0.05 -27.90 -5.51
C ASP A 50 -0.68 -29.20 -5.13
N ALA A 51 -0.70 -29.54 -3.84
CA ALA A 51 -1.39 -30.69 -3.28
C ALA A 51 -2.55 -30.27 -2.34
N ALA A 52 -3.17 -29.12 -2.61
CA ALA A 52 -4.25 -28.59 -1.78
C ALA A 52 -5.45 -29.57 -1.73
N PRO A 53 -6.01 -29.85 -0.53
CA PRO A 53 -7.24 -30.63 -0.40
C PRO A 53 -8.42 -29.99 -1.14
N ALA A 54 -9.41 -30.79 -1.54
CA ALA A 54 -10.57 -30.33 -2.32
C ALA A 54 -11.36 -29.19 -1.65
N GLU A 55 -11.45 -29.17 -0.32
CA GLU A 55 -12.05 -28.08 0.44
C GLU A 55 -11.29 -26.75 0.29
N VAL A 56 -9.95 -26.81 0.31
CA VAL A 56 -9.07 -25.65 0.11
C VAL A 56 -9.16 -25.19 -1.35
N GLU A 57 -9.16 -26.11 -2.31
CA GLU A 57 -9.39 -25.77 -3.72
C GLU A 57 -10.73 -25.06 -3.93
N GLY A 58 -11.77 -25.46 -3.20
CA GLY A 58 -13.08 -24.81 -3.21
C GLY A 58 -12.98 -23.32 -2.85
N ASP A 59 -12.24 -22.98 -1.80
CA ASP A 59 -12.00 -21.60 -1.39
C ASP A 59 -11.07 -20.87 -2.37
N LEU A 60 -10.01 -21.52 -2.86
CA LEU A 60 -9.06 -20.92 -3.82
C LEU A 60 -9.73 -20.49 -5.13
N ARG A 61 -10.68 -21.29 -5.65
CA ARG A 61 -11.45 -20.93 -6.85
C ARG A 61 -12.29 -19.66 -6.70
N HIS A 62 -12.63 -19.28 -5.47
CA HIS A 62 -13.40 -18.08 -5.16
C HIS A 62 -12.56 -16.95 -4.57
N LEU A 63 -11.25 -17.17 -4.37
CA LEU A 63 -10.33 -16.17 -3.88
C LEU A 63 -10.27 -14.97 -4.84
N VAL A 64 -10.36 -13.78 -4.28
CA VAL A 64 -10.26 -12.48 -4.95
C VAL A 64 -8.99 -11.80 -4.42
N PRO A 65 -7.80 -12.17 -4.94
CA PRO A 65 -6.53 -11.77 -4.34
C PRO A 65 -6.22 -10.28 -4.48
N ASP A 66 -6.76 -9.63 -5.52
CA ASP A 66 -6.73 -8.18 -5.74
C ASP A 66 -7.57 -7.44 -4.70
N LEU A 67 -8.77 -7.93 -4.39
CA LEU A 67 -9.59 -7.39 -3.30
C LEU A 67 -8.95 -7.64 -1.92
N LEU A 68 -8.40 -8.84 -1.69
CA LEU A 68 -7.65 -9.14 -0.48
C LEU A 68 -6.54 -8.11 -0.28
N ARG A 69 -5.71 -7.92 -1.32
CA ARG A 69 -4.58 -6.96 -1.34
C ARG A 69 -5.03 -5.54 -1.02
N TRP A 70 -6.19 -5.14 -1.51
CA TRP A 70 -6.73 -3.80 -1.27
C TRP A 70 -6.95 -3.54 0.23
N HIS A 71 -7.43 -4.55 0.96
CA HIS A 71 -7.75 -4.43 2.38
C HIS A 71 -6.59 -4.76 3.33
N VAL A 72 -5.45 -5.26 2.83
CA VAL A 72 -4.26 -5.53 3.66
C VAL A 72 -3.78 -4.23 4.33
N PRO A 73 -3.39 -4.26 5.63
CA PRO A 73 -2.85 -3.10 6.34
C PRO A 73 -1.65 -2.44 5.65
N ARG A 74 -1.51 -1.13 5.84
CA ARG A 74 -0.45 -0.29 5.25
C ARG A 74 0.23 0.56 6.30
N ILE A 75 1.47 0.94 6.05
CA ILE A 75 2.32 1.64 7.03
C ILE A 75 1.73 2.98 7.47
N SER A 76 1.04 3.67 6.58
CA SER A 76 0.29 4.87 6.93
C SER A 76 -0.79 5.15 5.90
N GLU A 77 -1.75 5.99 6.26
CA GLU A 77 -2.74 6.49 5.32
C GLU A 77 -2.06 7.25 4.17
N GLY A 78 -1.98 6.62 3.00
CA GLY A 78 -1.39 7.21 1.79
C GLY A 78 -0.06 6.65 1.36
N ASP A 79 0.52 5.75 2.13
CA ASP A 79 1.64 4.96 1.66
C ASP A 79 1.12 3.82 0.78
N VAL A 80 1.76 3.62 -0.36
CA VAL A 80 1.49 2.46 -1.22
C VAL A 80 2.10 1.18 -0.64
N SER A 81 2.94 1.31 0.38
CA SER A 81 3.63 0.21 1.03
C SER A 81 2.72 -0.53 2.00
N ILE A 82 2.61 -1.84 1.79
CA ILE A 82 1.98 -2.81 2.66
C ILE A 82 2.76 -2.87 3.97
N LEU A 83 2.03 -2.96 5.09
CA LEU A 83 2.62 -3.15 6.40
C LEU A 83 3.30 -4.51 6.48
N GLY A 84 4.57 -4.51 6.86
CA GLY A 84 5.36 -5.73 6.89
C GLY A 84 5.03 -6.64 8.08
N HIS A 85 5.61 -7.85 8.05
CA HIS A 85 5.53 -8.83 9.16
C HIS A 85 4.11 -9.24 9.57
N ARG A 86 3.16 -9.33 8.64
CA ARG A 86 1.80 -9.81 8.91
C ARG A 86 1.56 -11.21 8.39
N VAL A 87 0.76 -11.97 9.16
CA VAL A 87 0.17 -13.25 8.78
C VAL A 87 -1.34 -13.13 8.89
N LEU A 88 -2.04 -13.10 7.76
CA LEU A 88 -3.49 -12.97 7.70
C LEU A 88 -4.11 -14.35 7.51
N VAL A 89 -4.73 -14.91 8.55
CA VAL A 89 -5.35 -16.24 8.51
C VAL A 89 -6.72 -16.14 7.84
N LEU A 90 -6.84 -16.64 6.62
CA LEU A 90 -8.07 -16.52 5.81
C LEU A 90 -9.08 -17.61 6.14
N ALA A 91 -8.64 -18.86 6.27
CA ALA A 91 -9.51 -19.99 6.57
C ALA A 91 -8.75 -21.08 7.34
N ARG A 92 -9.46 -21.88 8.14
CA ARG A 92 -8.90 -23.00 8.92
C ARG A 92 -9.46 -24.34 8.45
N TYR A 93 -8.59 -25.33 8.38
CA TYR A 93 -8.82 -26.69 7.88
C TYR A 93 -8.15 -27.69 8.83
N GLY A 94 -8.80 -27.97 9.97
CA GLY A 94 -8.19 -28.71 11.06
C GLY A 94 -6.95 -27.98 11.61
N ASP A 95 -5.80 -28.65 11.62
CA ASP A 95 -4.52 -28.10 12.07
C ASP A 95 -3.83 -27.20 11.03
N ALA A 96 -4.33 -27.19 9.79
CA ALA A 96 -3.84 -26.34 8.72
C ALA A 96 -4.69 -25.07 8.58
N ALA A 97 -4.10 -24.03 7.99
CA ALA A 97 -4.80 -22.82 7.61
C ALA A 97 -4.36 -22.35 6.22
N LEU A 98 -5.28 -21.75 5.49
CA LEU A 98 -4.96 -20.90 4.34
C LEU A 98 -4.67 -19.50 4.87
N TYR A 99 -3.48 -18.97 4.63
CA TYR A 99 -3.08 -17.66 5.12
C TYR A 99 -2.21 -16.91 4.14
N VAL A 100 -2.13 -15.59 4.30
CA VAL A 100 -1.27 -14.71 3.50
C VAL A 100 -0.18 -14.09 4.37
N ARG A 101 1.05 -14.07 3.88
CA ARG A 101 2.16 -13.29 4.46
C ARG A 101 2.35 -12.00 3.69
N THR A 102 2.53 -10.89 4.41
CA THR A 102 2.94 -9.62 3.81
C THR A 102 4.46 -9.57 3.64
N PRO A 103 5.00 -8.60 2.87
CA PRO A 103 6.44 -8.40 2.76
C PRO A 103 7.10 -8.19 4.14
N LEU A 104 8.41 -8.39 4.25
CA LEU A 104 9.10 -8.15 5.52
C LEU A 104 9.21 -6.65 5.84
N LYS A 105 9.50 -5.80 4.84
CA LYS A 105 9.65 -4.36 5.05
C LYS A 105 8.90 -3.52 4.01
N ALA A 106 8.80 -2.23 4.27
CA ALA A 106 8.17 -1.25 3.38
C ALA A 106 8.82 -1.22 1.99
N GLU A 107 10.15 -1.30 1.96
CA GLU A 107 10.97 -1.23 0.76
C GLU A 107 11.03 -2.57 0.01
N ALA A 108 10.45 -3.64 0.57
CA ALA A 108 10.42 -4.93 -0.10
C ALA A 108 9.52 -4.92 -1.34
N PRO A 109 9.68 -5.88 -2.26
CA PRO A 109 8.71 -6.09 -3.32
C PRO A 109 7.32 -6.22 -2.70
N GLN A 110 6.37 -5.42 -3.17
CA GLN A 110 5.04 -5.30 -2.57
C GLN A 110 4.15 -6.49 -2.93
N ARG A 111 4.64 -7.71 -2.74
CA ARG A 111 3.98 -8.97 -3.09
C ARG A 111 3.48 -9.67 -1.84
N LEU A 112 2.32 -10.29 -1.95
CA LEU A 112 1.77 -11.14 -0.90
C LEU A 112 2.20 -12.58 -1.15
N ARG A 113 2.35 -13.40 -0.12
CA ARG A 113 2.60 -14.84 -0.29
C ARG A 113 1.43 -15.64 0.28
N LEU A 114 0.74 -16.41 -0.56
CA LEU A 114 -0.35 -17.29 -0.16
C LEU A 114 0.21 -18.65 0.25
N CYS A 115 -0.15 -19.12 1.43
CA CYS A 115 0.39 -20.32 2.04
C CYS A 115 -0.70 -21.23 2.59
N LEU A 116 -0.40 -22.53 2.67
CA LEU A 116 -1.23 -23.56 3.30
C LEU A 116 -0.42 -24.36 4.33
N GLY A 117 -0.88 -24.38 5.57
CA GLY A 117 -0.23 -25.14 6.64
C GLY A 117 -0.45 -24.51 8.01
N PRO A 118 0.29 -24.96 9.05
CA PRO A 118 0.25 -24.29 10.34
C PRO A 118 0.79 -22.86 10.21
N PRO A 119 0.01 -21.83 10.59
CA PRO A 119 0.47 -20.45 10.44
C PRO A 119 1.65 -20.19 11.40
N PRO A 120 2.74 -19.53 10.95
CA PRO A 120 3.95 -19.33 11.75
C PRO A 120 3.80 -18.20 12.77
N LEU A 121 2.73 -18.23 13.56
CA LEU A 121 2.41 -17.20 14.54
C LEU A 121 3.42 -17.23 15.69
N GLY A 122 4.00 -16.07 16.03
CA GLY A 122 5.00 -15.94 17.09
C GLY A 122 6.40 -16.47 16.73
N ALA A 123 6.57 -17.09 15.56
CA ALA A 123 7.90 -17.43 15.05
C ALA A 123 8.62 -16.16 14.55
N PRO A 124 9.96 -16.06 14.73
CA PRO A 124 10.73 -15.01 14.11
C PRO A 124 10.68 -15.17 12.58
N ALA A 125 10.57 -14.05 11.88
CA ALA A 125 10.76 -13.99 10.44
C ALA A 125 12.26 -14.14 10.08
N GLU A 126 12.57 -14.12 8.78
CA GLU A 126 13.94 -14.33 8.27
C GLU A 126 14.94 -13.27 8.77
N ASP A 127 14.46 -12.07 9.09
CA ASP A 127 15.23 -10.97 9.67
C ASP A 127 15.21 -10.94 11.22
N GLY A 128 14.62 -11.96 11.85
CA GLY A 128 14.58 -12.12 13.30
C GLY A 128 13.44 -11.37 14.00
N LEU A 129 12.64 -10.57 13.29
CA LEU A 129 11.51 -9.85 13.87
C LEU A 129 10.26 -10.75 13.95
N PRO A 130 9.39 -10.58 14.98
CA PRO A 130 8.21 -11.42 15.14
C PRO A 130 7.19 -11.21 14.02
N LEU A 131 6.50 -12.29 13.63
CA LEU A 131 5.34 -12.22 12.75
C LEU A 131 4.06 -11.97 13.56
N HIS A 132 3.31 -10.95 13.16
CA HIS A 132 2.04 -10.58 13.79
C HIS A 132 0.86 -11.22 13.05
N GLY A 133 0.06 -12.01 13.76
CA GLY A 133 -1.09 -12.71 13.19
C GLY A 133 -2.39 -11.94 13.33
N GLU A 134 -3.16 -11.82 12.24
CA GLU A 134 -4.56 -11.36 12.26
C GLU A 134 -5.50 -12.49 11.81
N ASP A 135 -6.62 -12.63 12.52
CA ASP A 135 -7.63 -13.64 12.18
C ASP A 135 -8.67 -13.06 11.21
N TRP A 136 -8.55 -13.42 9.94
CA TRP A 136 -9.42 -12.98 8.84
C TRP A 136 -10.48 -14.02 8.46
N THR A 137 -10.66 -15.07 9.28
CA THR A 137 -11.63 -16.15 9.00
C THR A 137 -13.07 -15.66 8.96
N GLY A 138 -13.40 -14.63 9.75
CA GLY A 138 -14.70 -13.94 9.72
C GLY A 138 -14.82 -12.85 8.65
N LEU A 139 -13.76 -12.57 7.89
CA LEU A 139 -13.67 -11.46 6.94
C LEU A 139 -13.72 -11.91 5.47
N ARG A 140 -14.42 -13.02 5.19
CA ARG A 140 -14.59 -13.56 3.83
C ARG A 140 -15.05 -12.52 2.81
N HIS A 141 -15.88 -11.56 3.22
CA HIS A 141 -16.33 -10.45 2.38
C HIS A 141 -15.22 -9.54 1.83
N LEU A 142 -13.99 -9.63 2.36
CA LEU A 142 -12.83 -8.87 1.89
C LEU A 142 -11.92 -9.64 0.93
N TRP A 143 -12.20 -10.92 0.67
CA TRP A 143 -11.30 -11.76 -0.15
C TRP A 143 -11.97 -12.94 -0.88
N ASP A 144 -13.24 -13.25 -0.61
CA ASP A 144 -13.99 -14.34 -1.20
C ASP A 144 -15.18 -13.79 -2.00
N ALA A 145 -15.22 -14.11 -3.29
CA ALA A 145 -16.23 -13.59 -4.21
C ALA A 145 -17.66 -13.95 -3.80
N ARG A 146 -17.87 -15.07 -3.09
CA ARG A 146 -19.19 -15.52 -2.64
C ARG A 146 -19.75 -14.64 -1.53
N HIS A 147 -18.87 -13.99 -0.77
CA HIS A 147 -19.21 -13.24 0.44
C HIS A 147 -19.05 -11.73 0.27
N ALA A 148 -18.52 -11.23 -0.85
CA ALA A 148 -18.24 -9.81 -1.03
C ALA A 148 -19.49 -8.91 -0.87
N GLY A 149 -20.67 -9.41 -1.25
CA GLY A 149 -21.95 -8.72 -1.04
C GLY A 149 -22.35 -8.55 0.43
N GLU A 150 -21.72 -9.26 1.37
CA GLU A 150 -21.99 -9.13 2.80
C GLU A 150 -21.31 -7.90 3.44
N LEU A 151 -20.50 -7.13 2.69
CA LEU A 151 -19.69 -6.02 3.18
C LEU A 151 -20.49 -5.06 4.08
N LEU A 152 -21.65 -4.58 3.65
CA LEU A 152 -22.47 -3.63 4.41
C LEU A 152 -23.07 -4.25 5.67
N ALA A 153 -23.59 -5.47 5.58
CA ALA A 153 -24.16 -6.18 6.72
C ALA A 153 -23.09 -6.46 7.78
N ARG A 154 -21.89 -6.90 7.36
CA ARG A 154 -20.75 -7.19 8.26
C ARG A 154 -20.13 -5.93 8.86
N ARG A 155 -20.09 -4.82 8.11
CA ARG A 155 -19.48 -3.55 8.54
C ARG A 155 -20.44 -2.70 9.37
N PHE A 156 -21.64 -2.43 8.85
CA PHE A 156 -22.60 -1.48 9.42
C PHE A 156 -23.86 -2.11 9.95
N GLY A 157 -24.26 -3.29 9.46
CA GLY A 157 -25.39 -4.03 10.04
C GLY A 157 -26.71 -3.65 9.37
N GLY A 158 -26.61 -2.96 8.24
CA GLY A 158 -27.70 -2.66 7.34
C GLY A 158 -27.37 -3.05 5.91
N ASP A 159 -28.30 -2.75 5.02
CA ASP A 159 -28.30 -3.06 3.58
C ASP A 159 -27.92 -1.87 2.70
N ARG A 160 -27.72 -0.68 3.29
CA ARG A 160 -27.26 0.54 2.61
C ARG A 160 -25.92 1.04 3.16
N ALA A 161 -25.16 1.70 2.30
CA ALA A 161 -23.91 2.34 2.69
C ALA A 161 -24.18 3.65 3.48
N PRO A 162 -23.50 3.92 4.60
CA PRO A 162 -23.54 5.21 5.26
C PRO A 162 -23.16 6.35 4.30
N PHE A 163 -23.84 7.50 4.37
CA PHE A 163 -23.60 8.69 3.56
C PHE A 163 -23.89 8.57 2.07
N LEU A 164 -24.37 7.43 1.58
CA LEU A 164 -24.66 7.22 0.17
C LEU A 164 -26.10 6.75 -0.03
N ARG A 165 -26.72 7.18 -1.13
CA ARG A 165 -27.90 6.52 -1.69
C ARG A 165 -27.51 5.18 -2.32
N PRO A 166 -28.47 4.26 -2.56
CA PRO A 166 -28.21 2.96 -3.17
C PRO A 166 -27.52 2.98 -4.55
N ASP A 167 -27.52 4.11 -5.26
CA ASP A 167 -26.82 4.29 -6.54
C ASP A 167 -25.39 4.83 -6.40
N GLY A 168 -24.92 5.05 -5.16
CA GLY A 168 -23.61 5.61 -4.83
C GLY A 168 -23.55 7.13 -4.80
N THR A 169 -24.66 7.84 -4.99
CA THR A 169 -24.69 9.31 -4.85
C THR A 169 -24.58 9.71 -3.37
N PRO A 170 -23.72 10.69 -3.00
CA PRO A 170 -23.67 11.17 -1.62
C PRO A 170 -25.00 11.77 -1.15
N LEU A 171 -25.35 11.53 0.11
CA LEU A 171 -26.48 12.15 0.79
C LEU A 171 -26.21 13.64 1.05
N GLY A 172 -27.26 14.44 0.97
CA GLY A 172 -27.27 15.84 1.40
C GLY A 172 -27.27 15.97 2.93
N GLU A 173 -26.90 17.15 3.42
CA GLU A 173 -26.88 17.45 4.86
C GLU A 173 -28.27 17.32 5.52
N ASP A 174 -29.33 17.55 4.76
CA ASP A 174 -30.74 17.43 5.16
C ASP A 174 -31.25 15.99 5.24
N GLU A 175 -30.59 15.05 4.56
CA GLU A 175 -30.89 13.61 4.62
C GLU A 175 -30.17 12.91 5.78
N LEU A 176 -29.16 13.54 6.37
CA LEU A 176 -28.39 12.99 7.48
C LEU A 176 -29.11 13.20 8.82
N PRO A 177 -28.91 12.30 9.81
CA PRO A 177 -29.56 12.43 11.10
C PRO A 177 -29.18 13.75 11.80
N GLY A 178 -30.19 14.45 12.34
CA GLY A 178 -30.02 15.68 13.13
C GLY A 178 -29.87 15.45 14.64
N ARG A 179 -29.99 14.19 15.09
CA ARG A 179 -29.80 13.75 16.49
C ARG A 179 -29.33 12.29 16.51
N CYS A 180 -28.78 11.83 17.64
CA CYS A 180 -28.37 10.44 17.82
C CYS A 180 -29.54 9.48 17.53
N PRO A 181 -29.42 8.60 16.51
CA PRO A 181 -30.44 7.61 16.17
C PRO A 181 -30.55 6.48 17.20
N GLY A 182 -31.65 5.74 17.16
CA GLY A 182 -31.82 4.51 17.93
C GLY A 182 -30.94 3.36 17.39
N HIS A 183 -31.01 2.21 18.05
CA HIS A 183 -30.27 0.99 17.63
C HIS A 183 -30.95 0.24 16.47
N ASP A 184 -32.15 0.66 16.09
CA ASP A 184 -32.99 0.13 15.01
C ASP A 184 -32.57 0.60 13.61
N ASP A 185 -31.90 1.75 13.51
CA ASP A 185 -31.25 2.22 12.27
C ASP A 185 -29.72 2.26 12.45
N PRO A 186 -29.03 1.13 12.26
CA PRO A 186 -27.60 1.04 12.48
C PRO A 186 -26.80 1.91 11.49
N VAL A 187 -27.34 2.16 10.29
CA VAL A 187 -26.64 2.97 9.28
C VAL A 187 -26.73 4.46 9.60
N ALA A 188 -27.91 4.96 9.99
CA ALA A 188 -28.02 6.34 10.49
C ALA A 188 -27.17 6.55 11.75
N HIS A 189 -27.10 5.55 12.62
CA HIS A 189 -26.23 5.60 13.79
C HIS A 189 -24.75 5.74 13.39
N ALA A 190 -24.28 4.96 12.40
CA ALA A 190 -22.94 5.08 11.85
C ALA A 190 -22.67 6.48 11.25
N GLU A 191 -23.63 7.04 10.51
CA GLU A 191 -23.56 8.40 9.96
C GLU A 191 -23.40 9.45 11.06
N TRP A 192 -24.24 9.39 12.08
CA TRP A 192 -24.20 10.32 13.21
C TRP A 192 -22.87 10.27 13.97
N VAL A 193 -22.42 9.07 14.34
CA VAL A 193 -21.15 8.87 15.08
C VAL A 193 -19.97 9.37 14.27
N THR A 194 -19.93 9.06 12.97
CA THR A 194 -18.86 9.52 12.08
C THR A 194 -18.83 11.04 11.98
N ARG A 195 -19.99 11.70 11.87
CA ARG A 195 -20.07 13.17 11.87
C ARG A 195 -19.50 13.78 13.15
N LEU A 196 -19.89 13.26 14.31
CA LEU A 196 -19.37 13.73 15.60
C LEU A 196 -17.86 13.53 15.69
N GLN A 197 -17.33 12.41 15.21
CA GLN A 197 -15.89 12.17 15.16
C GLN A 197 -15.17 13.18 14.25
N GLU A 198 -15.77 13.56 13.11
CA GLU A 198 -15.18 14.51 12.17
C GLU A 198 -15.21 15.97 12.65
N GLN A 199 -16.12 16.32 13.56
CA GLN A 199 -16.21 17.66 14.19
C GLN A 199 -15.10 17.90 15.23
N GLY A 200 -14.31 16.88 15.58
CA GLY A 200 -13.13 17.01 16.42
C GLY A 200 -13.35 16.58 17.88
N GLN A 201 -12.35 16.84 18.72
CA GLN A 201 -12.25 16.25 20.05
C GLN A 201 -13.41 16.65 21.00
N GLU A 202 -13.97 17.85 20.84
CA GLU A 202 -15.07 18.35 21.66
C GLU A 202 -16.35 17.50 21.51
N GLN A 203 -16.55 16.88 20.34
CA GLN A 203 -17.74 16.10 20.02
C GLN A 203 -17.56 14.59 20.23
N LEU A 204 -16.34 14.15 20.51
CA LEU A 204 -16.02 12.72 20.70
C LEU A 204 -16.76 12.11 21.90
N GLY A 205 -16.95 12.89 22.98
CA GLY A 205 -17.75 12.45 24.13
C GLY A 205 -19.23 12.23 23.79
N ALA A 206 -19.79 13.01 22.85
CA ALA A 206 -21.14 12.78 22.36
C ALA A 206 -21.24 11.51 21.51
N ALA A 207 -20.20 11.21 20.72
CA ALA A 207 -20.12 9.99 19.92
C ALA A 207 -20.12 8.73 20.83
N TYR A 208 -19.35 8.75 21.92
CA TYR A 208 -19.32 7.67 22.89
C TYR A 208 -20.68 7.45 23.56
N ARG A 209 -21.32 8.51 24.05
CA ARG A 209 -22.66 8.41 24.64
C ARG A 209 -23.68 7.83 23.66
N CYS A 210 -23.61 8.22 22.39
CA CYS A 210 -24.50 7.68 21.36
C CYS A 210 -24.30 6.16 21.17
N LEU A 211 -23.05 5.71 21.23
CA LEU A 211 -22.70 4.29 21.16
C LEU A 211 -22.94 3.50 22.46
N GLY A 212 -23.45 4.15 23.52
CA GLY A 212 -23.58 3.54 24.85
C GLY A 212 -22.24 3.20 25.49
N LEU A 213 -21.17 3.93 25.15
CA LEU A 213 -19.84 3.78 25.72
C LEU A 213 -19.62 4.86 26.79
N ASP A 214 -19.20 4.45 27.99
CA ASP A 214 -18.90 5.40 29.08
C ASP A 214 -17.75 6.35 28.71
N ARG A 215 -16.67 5.80 28.11
CA ARG A 215 -15.55 6.48 27.45
C ARG A 215 -14.57 5.43 26.88
N LEU A 216 -13.94 5.70 25.75
CA LEU A 216 -12.71 4.98 25.35
C LEU A 216 -11.50 5.71 25.99
N GLY A 217 -10.92 5.13 27.05
CA GLY A 217 -9.61 5.56 27.60
C GLY A 217 -9.51 5.85 29.10
N GLY A 218 -8.45 5.31 29.71
CA GLY A 218 -7.89 5.64 31.03
C GLY A 218 -6.42 6.11 30.93
N ARG A 219 -6.00 6.90 31.93
CA ARG A 219 -4.82 7.81 32.05
C ARG A 219 -4.74 8.97 31.03
N ALA A 220 -4.14 10.07 31.49
CA ALA A 220 -3.93 11.29 30.72
C ALA A 220 -2.73 11.13 29.78
N TYR A 221 -2.75 11.83 28.65
CA TYR A 221 -1.68 11.86 27.66
C TYR A 221 -0.32 12.17 28.31
N ASP A 222 0.57 11.19 28.29
CA ASP A 222 1.99 11.35 28.58
C ASP A 222 2.74 11.54 27.24
N PRO A 223 3.34 12.71 26.97
CA PRO A 223 4.11 12.94 25.75
C PRO A 223 5.31 12.00 25.57
N GLU A 224 5.78 11.36 26.65
CA GLU A 224 6.91 10.41 26.62
C GLU A 224 6.45 8.96 26.34
N GLU A 225 5.17 8.64 26.50
CA GLU A 225 4.61 7.33 26.17
C GLU A 225 4.14 7.29 24.69
N MET A 226 4.93 6.62 23.84
CA MET A 226 4.62 6.43 22.41
C MET A 226 3.26 5.73 22.14
N TRP A 227 2.65 5.14 23.17
CA TRP A 227 1.55 4.17 23.07
C TRP A 227 0.28 4.59 23.84
N ASP A 228 0.00 5.88 24.04
CA ASP A 228 -1.23 6.33 24.73
C ASP A 228 -2.53 5.92 23.98
N LEU A 229 -3.52 5.43 24.73
CA LEU A 229 -4.92 5.21 24.36
C LEU A 229 -5.59 6.36 23.60
N THR A 230 -5.27 7.61 23.94
CA THR A 230 -5.82 8.75 23.20
C THR A 230 -5.33 8.82 21.76
N ARG A 231 -4.20 8.18 21.42
CA ARG A 231 -3.64 8.13 20.07
C ARG A 231 -4.51 7.31 19.12
N LEU A 232 -4.97 6.12 19.52
CA LEU A 232 -5.90 5.32 18.71
C LEU A 232 -7.19 6.11 18.42
N MET A 233 -7.72 6.80 19.43
CA MET A 233 -8.94 7.60 19.30
C MET A 233 -8.78 8.86 18.44
N ARG A 234 -7.54 9.28 18.22
CA ARG A 234 -7.17 10.39 17.33
C ARG A 234 -6.72 9.90 15.97
N GLU A 235 -6.63 8.58 15.77
CA GLU A 235 -6.20 8.01 14.50
C GLU A 235 -7.23 8.38 13.43
N PRO A 236 -6.85 9.13 12.38
CA PRO A 236 -7.78 9.56 11.34
C PRO A 236 -8.50 8.40 10.65
N ALA A 237 -7.84 7.23 10.65
CA ALA A 237 -8.30 5.98 10.09
C ALA A 237 -9.37 5.26 10.94
N LEU A 238 -9.52 5.55 12.23
CA LEU A 238 -10.45 4.82 13.10
C LEU A 238 -11.91 5.08 12.70
N ASP A 239 -12.65 4.02 12.41
CA ASP A 239 -14.11 3.98 12.33
C ASP A 239 -14.68 3.60 13.71
N LEU A 240 -15.03 4.63 14.48
CA LEU A 240 -15.49 4.46 15.86
C LEU A 240 -16.78 3.63 15.95
N TYR A 241 -17.70 3.78 15.00
CA TYR A 241 -18.95 3.02 15.00
C TYR A 241 -18.68 1.53 14.81
N ALA A 242 -17.93 1.21 13.76
CA ALA A 242 -17.69 -0.18 13.41
C ALA A 242 -16.76 -0.88 14.42
N PHE A 243 -15.82 -0.14 15.03
CA PHE A 243 -15.05 -0.64 16.16
C PHE A 243 -15.95 -1.00 17.34
N ALA A 244 -16.78 -0.07 17.81
CA ALA A 244 -17.69 -0.30 18.93
C ALA A 244 -18.64 -1.48 18.68
N ARG A 245 -19.14 -1.60 17.45
CA ARG A 245 -19.95 -2.75 17.04
C ARG A 245 -19.18 -4.06 17.15
N ALA A 246 -17.98 -4.14 16.60
CA ALA A 246 -17.16 -5.36 16.66
C ALA A 246 -16.86 -5.78 18.11
N LEU A 247 -16.60 -4.82 19.00
CA LEU A 247 -16.42 -5.07 20.43
C LEU A 247 -17.69 -5.63 21.08
N ARG A 248 -18.87 -5.09 20.76
CA ARG A 248 -20.16 -5.63 21.24
C ARG A 248 -20.43 -7.04 20.75
N GLU A 249 -20.10 -7.35 19.50
CA GLU A 249 -20.25 -8.71 18.96
C GLU A 249 -19.37 -9.73 19.72
N TRP A 250 -18.15 -9.35 20.08
CA TRP A 250 -17.28 -10.21 20.90
C TRP A 250 -17.78 -10.34 22.34
N HIS A 251 -18.27 -9.25 22.93
CA HIS A 251 -18.85 -9.28 24.27
C HIS A 251 -20.09 -10.19 24.32
N ALA A 252 -20.96 -10.12 23.30
CA ALA A 252 -22.12 -10.99 23.17
C ALA A 252 -21.75 -12.48 23.00
N ARG A 253 -20.54 -12.78 22.53
CA ARG A 253 -19.97 -14.15 22.48
C ARG A 253 -19.30 -14.59 23.78
N GLY A 254 -19.36 -13.77 24.83
CA GLY A 254 -18.78 -14.06 26.14
C GLY A 254 -17.31 -13.69 26.29
N ALA A 255 -16.72 -12.95 25.34
CA ALA A 255 -15.36 -12.45 25.52
C ALA A 255 -15.35 -11.34 26.59
N GLU A 256 -14.40 -11.41 27.52
CA GLU A 256 -14.14 -10.33 28.48
C GLU A 256 -13.12 -9.32 27.93
N ARG A 257 -12.17 -9.84 27.14
CA ARG A 257 -11.07 -9.10 26.54
C ARG A 257 -10.86 -9.54 25.10
N VAL A 258 -10.41 -8.63 24.25
CA VAL A 258 -10.00 -8.90 22.87
C VAL A 258 -8.65 -8.28 22.59
N ARG A 259 -7.90 -8.84 21.65
CA ARG A 259 -6.67 -8.26 21.13
C ARG A 259 -6.95 -7.47 19.86
N ILE A 260 -6.49 -6.24 19.78
CA ILE A 260 -6.40 -5.46 18.55
C ILE A 260 -4.94 -5.42 18.11
N SER A 261 -4.70 -5.57 16.81
CA SER A 261 -3.37 -5.40 16.23
C SER A 261 -3.23 -4.00 15.68
N MET A 262 -2.16 -3.31 16.06
CA MET A 262 -1.78 -2.00 15.54
C MET A 262 -0.42 -2.11 14.85
N LEU A 263 -0.10 -1.12 14.02
CA LEU A 263 1.14 -0.97 13.24
C LEU A 263 2.34 -1.84 13.69
N TRP A 264 2.85 -1.65 14.91
CA TRP A 264 4.01 -2.41 15.43
C TRP A 264 3.79 -3.03 16.81
N ALA A 265 2.54 -3.05 17.30
CA ALA A 265 2.22 -3.52 18.65
C ALA A 265 0.81 -4.09 18.70
N ASP A 266 0.56 -5.00 19.63
CA ASP A 266 -0.79 -5.42 19.97
C ASP A 266 -1.27 -4.67 21.22
N ALA A 267 -2.57 -4.60 21.37
CA ALA A 267 -3.24 -4.10 22.56
C ALA A 267 -4.38 -5.02 22.94
N ALA A 268 -4.60 -5.21 24.24
CA ALA A 268 -5.77 -5.90 24.76
C ALA A 268 -6.83 -4.90 25.22
N VAL A 269 -8.02 -4.98 24.64
CA VAL A 269 -9.20 -4.20 25.02
C VAL A 269 -10.06 -5.05 25.97
N THR A 270 -10.22 -4.61 27.21
CA THR A 270 -11.26 -5.10 28.12
C THR A 270 -12.59 -4.51 27.71
N LEU A 271 -13.56 -5.37 27.41
CA LEU A 271 -14.84 -4.96 26.84
C LEU A 271 -15.72 -4.23 27.86
N ASP A 272 -15.65 -4.65 29.13
CA ASP A 272 -16.29 -3.92 30.21
C ASP A 272 -15.50 -2.64 30.55
N GLY A 273 -16.15 -1.48 30.42
CA GLY A 273 -15.51 -0.17 30.60
C GLY A 273 -14.44 0.21 29.55
N MET A 274 -14.28 -0.56 28.47
CA MET A 274 -13.44 -0.25 27.29
C MET A 274 -12.01 0.22 27.62
N ARG A 275 -11.31 -0.54 28.47
CA ARG A 275 -9.92 -0.26 28.88
C ARG A 275 -8.93 -0.99 27.97
N VAL A 276 -7.87 -0.30 27.55
CA VAL A 276 -6.83 -0.92 26.71
C VAL A 276 -5.53 -1.05 27.48
N GLU A 277 -4.89 -2.19 27.31
CA GLU A 277 -3.57 -2.52 27.85
C GLU A 277 -2.62 -2.80 26.68
N TYR A 278 -1.47 -2.14 26.65
CA TYR A 278 -0.44 -2.37 25.64
C TYR A 278 0.60 -3.36 26.15
N GLY A 279 1.15 -4.14 25.24
CA GLY A 279 2.11 -5.18 25.56
C GLY A 279 2.66 -5.83 24.30
N PRO A 280 3.69 -6.66 24.43
CA PRO A 280 4.21 -7.44 23.31
C PRO A 280 3.14 -8.43 22.82
N SER A 281 3.17 -8.78 21.53
CA SER A 281 2.13 -9.60 20.89
C SER A 281 1.88 -10.95 21.55
N ASP A 282 2.91 -11.56 22.12
CA ASP A 282 2.85 -12.82 22.85
C ASP A 282 2.07 -12.72 24.16
N ALA A 283 2.09 -11.57 24.84
CA ALA A 283 1.30 -11.33 26.05
C ALA A 283 -0.22 -11.44 25.81
N PHE A 284 -0.67 -11.29 24.56
CA PHE A 284 -2.09 -11.29 24.19
C PHE A 284 -2.49 -12.44 23.25
N ALA A 285 -1.60 -13.39 22.97
CA ALA A 285 -1.83 -14.44 21.98
C ALA A 285 -3.06 -15.32 22.26
N GLY A 286 -3.48 -15.45 23.53
CA GLY A 286 -4.67 -16.21 23.94
C GLY A 286 -6.00 -15.46 23.81
N LEU A 287 -5.98 -14.16 23.47
CA LEU A 287 -7.19 -13.36 23.36
C LEU A 287 -7.79 -13.45 21.94
N PRO A 288 -9.13 -13.40 21.81
CA PRO A 288 -9.78 -13.26 20.50
C PRO A 288 -9.28 -12.01 19.78
N SER A 289 -8.97 -12.14 18.48
CA SER A 289 -8.37 -11.06 17.70
C SER A 289 -9.42 -10.24 16.94
N VAL A 290 -9.28 -8.91 16.96
CA VAL A 290 -10.04 -7.98 16.13
C VAL A 290 -9.08 -7.34 15.11
N PRO A 291 -9.13 -7.78 13.83
CA PRO A 291 -8.24 -7.29 12.77
C PRO A 291 -8.35 -5.78 12.52
N GLU A 292 -7.28 -5.18 11.98
CA GLU A 292 -7.23 -3.75 11.62
C GLU A 292 -8.35 -3.36 10.64
N ALA A 293 -8.62 -4.22 9.67
CA ALA A 293 -9.69 -4.06 8.68
C ALA A 293 -11.10 -3.92 9.30
N VAL A 294 -11.30 -4.36 10.55
CA VAL A 294 -12.59 -4.28 11.27
C VAL A 294 -12.78 -2.95 11.99
N TRP A 295 -11.76 -2.14 12.19
CA TRP A 295 -11.93 -0.85 12.89
C TRP A 295 -11.33 0.32 12.12
N HIS A 296 -10.69 0.09 10.98
CA HIS A 296 -10.35 1.14 10.01
C HIS A 296 -11.56 1.54 9.16
N LYS A 297 -11.65 2.82 8.82
CA LYS A 297 -12.62 3.34 7.86
C LYS A 297 -12.47 2.63 6.53
N LEU A 298 -13.59 2.23 5.96
CA LEU A 298 -13.63 1.56 4.66
C LEU A 298 -13.13 2.55 3.58
N PRO A 299 -11.97 2.30 2.94
CA PRO A 299 -11.35 3.27 2.04
C PRO A 299 -12.26 3.68 0.88
N ASP A 300 -12.99 2.73 0.29
CA ASP A 300 -13.88 2.95 -0.84
C ASP A 300 -15.06 3.88 -0.47
N LEU A 301 -15.67 3.65 0.70
CA LEU A 301 -16.77 4.48 1.20
C LEU A 301 -16.31 5.93 1.42
N GLU A 302 -15.11 6.09 1.96
CA GLU A 302 -14.51 7.40 2.21
C GLU A 302 -14.21 8.15 0.91
N LEU A 303 -13.77 7.45 -0.13
CA LEU A 303 -13.52 8.03 -1.45
C LEU A 303 -14.81 8.45 -2.15
N LEU A 304 -15.85 7.61 -2.09
CA LEU A 304 -17.18 7.93 -2.67
C LEU A 304 -17.84 9.10 -1.95
N ARG A 305 -17.97 9.05 -0.62
CA ARG A 305 -18.69 10.11 0.13
C ARG A 305 -18.02 11.48 0.03
N THR A 306 -16.71 11.51 -0.24
CA THR A 306 -15.95 12.77 -0.40
C THR A 306 -15.84 13.22 -1.85
N GLY A 307 -16.43 12.48 -2.79
CA GLY A 307 -16.40 12.79 -4.22
C GLY A 307 -15.02 12.68 -4.86
N LEU A 308 -14.07 11.98 -4.22
CA LEU A 308 -12.72 11.78 -4.76
C LEU A 308 -12.62 10.59 -5.71
N ALA A 309 -13.59 9.68 -5.65
CA ALA A 309 -13.75 8.59 -6.60
C ALA A 309 -15.23 8.47 -6.97
N THR A 310 -15.49 7.87 -8.12
CA THR A 310 -16.82 7.44 -8.55
C THR A 310 -16.96 5.94 -8.33
N PRO A 311 -18.19 5.39 -8.32
CA PRO A 311 -18.37 3.94 -8.21
C PRO A 311 -17.66 3.14 -9.31
N GLU A 312 -17.41 3.75 -10.48
CA GLU A 312 -16.69 3.09 -11.58
C GLU A 312 -15.17 3.05 -11.38
N ASP A 313 -14.64 3.76 -10.38
CA ASP A 313 -13.23 3.70 -9.99
C ASP A 313 -12.95 2.57 -8.98
N LEU A 314 -13.98 1.92 -8.44
CA LEU A 314 -13.84 0.91 -7.39
C LEU A 314 -13.62 -0.51 -7.94
N HIS A 315 -13.24 -1.43 -7.05
CA HIS A 315 -13.31 -2.85 -7.38
C HIS A 315 -14.77 -3.27 -7.68
N PRO A 316 -15.07 -4.07 -8.73
CA PRO A 316 -16.44 -4.44 -9.11
C PRO A 316 -17.28 -5.00 -7.96
N LEU A 317 -16.72 -5.93 -7.17
CA LEU A 317 -17.45 -6.51 -6.03
C LEU A 317 -17.75 -5.49 -4.91
N VAL A 318 -16.88 -4.50 -4.72
CA VAL A 318 -17.09 -3.44 -3.72
C VAL A 318 -18.08 -2.41 -4.25
N ARG A 319 -17.97 -2.04 -5.53
CA ARG A 319 -18.96 -1.21 -6.24
C ARG A 319 -20.37 -1.80 -6.07
N ASP A 320 -20.54 -3.07 -6.37
CA ASP A 320 -21.85 -3.72 -6.32
C ASP A 320 -22.38 -3.81 -4.88
N ALA A 321 -21.50 -4.03 -3.90
CA ALA A 321 -21.88 -4.04 -2.49
C ALA A 321 -22.25 -2.64 -1.95
N LEU A 322 -21.55 -1.58 -2.36
CA LEU A 322 -21.80 -0.22 -1.90
C LEU A 322 -22.90 0.49 -2.69
N CYS A 323 -23.16 0.07 -3.93
CA CYS A 323 -24.09 0.72 -4.86
C CYS A 323 -25.07 -0.30 -5.47
N PRO A 324 -25.90 -0.98 -4.65
CA PRO A 324 -26.73 -2.09 -5.11
C PRO A 324 -27.82 -1.71 -6.13
N ALA A 325 -28.19 -0.42 -6.23
CA ALA A 325 -29.15 0.05 -7.22
C ALA A 325 -28.51 0.44 -8.57
N ARG A 326 -27.17 0.38 -8.69
CA ARG A 326 -26.51 0.60 -9.98
C ARG A 326 -26.67 -0.61 -10.89
N PRO A 327 -26.87 -0.39 -12.21
CA PRO A 327 -26.78 -1.49 -13.16
C PRO A 327 -25.37 -2.08 -13.17
N PRO A 328 -25.19 -3.31 -13.69
CA PRO A 328 -23.87 -3.85 -14.02
C PRO A 328 -23.07 -2.84 -14.83
N ALA A 329 -21.78 -2.70 -14.55
CA ALA A 329 -20.95 -1.73 -15.27
C ALA A 329 -20.91 -2.05 -16.76
N GLY A 330 -21.12 -1.03 -17.61
CA GLY A 330 -21.09 -1.15 -19.07
C GLY A 330 -19.68 -1.18 -19.67
N GLY A 331 -18.64 -1.23 -18.83
CA GLY A 331 -17.23 -1.17 -19.21
C GLY A 331 -16.33 -1.62 -18.06
N PRO A 332 -14.99 -1.53 -18.23
CA PRO A 332 -14.07 -1.98 -17.19
C PRO A 332 -14.15 -1.07 -15.95
N VAL A 333 -14.39 -1.67 -14.80
CA VAL A 333 -14.44 -0.99 -13.48
C VAL A 333 -13.05 -1.01 -12.86
N GLY A 334 -12.71 0.07 -12.17
CA GLY A 334 -11.49 0.24 -11.42
C GLY A 334 -10.78 1.55 -11.73
N PRO A 335 -9.72 1.87 -10.99
CA PRO A 335 -9.07 3.18 -11.09
C PRO A 335 -8.52 3.44 -12.50
N PRO A 336 -8.55 4.68 -13.00
CA PRO A 336 -8.02 4.98 -14.33
C PRO A 336 -6.56 4.56 -14.44
N GLY A 337 -6.19 4.07 -15.62
CA GLY A 337 -4.81 3.73 -15.95
C GLY A 337 -3.89 4.96 -15.97
N PRO A 338 -2.57 4.78 -16.15
CA PRO A 338 -1.68 5.90 -16.38
C PRO A 338 -2.09 6.70 -17.62
N GLU A 339 -2.15 8.01 -17.48
CA GLU A 339 -2.32 8.93 -18.60
C GLU A 339 -0.94 9.43 -19.06
N PRO A 340 -0.75 9.67 -20.37
CA PRO A 340 0.44 10.34 -20.86
C PRO A 340 0.63 11.69 -20.15
N PRO A 341 1.86 12.04 -19.73
CA PRO A 341 2.11 13.26 -19.00
C PRO A 341 1.77 14.50 -19.85
N ALA A 342 0.83 15.31 -19.37
CA ALA A 342 0.47 16.56 -20.03
C ALA A 342 1.64 17.57 -20.01
N PRO A 343 1.77 18.43 -21.03
CA PRO A 343 2.76 19.49 -21.03
C PRO A 343 2.58 20.46 -19.86
N VAL A 344 3.69 21.02 -19.38
CA VAL A 344 3.76 21.94 -18.25
C VAL A 344 4.39 23.25 -18.70
N THR A 345 3.64 24.33 -18.60
CA THR A 345 4.15 25.69 -18.86
C THR A 345 4.97 26.21 -17.68
N ILE A 346 6.14 26.77 -17.96
CA ILE A 346 6.98 27.48 -17.00
C ILE A 346 7.38 28.86 -17.55
N ARG A 347 7.77 29.79 -16.66
CA ARG A 347 8.36 31.07 -17.07
C ARG A 347 9.88 30.94 -17.17
N CYS A 348 10.44 31.28 -18.32
CA CYS A 348 11.88 31.18 -18.62
C CYS A 348 12.35 32.47 -19.29
N GLN A 349 13.27 33.21 -18.65
CA GLN A 349 13.78 34.51 -19.15
C GLN A 349 12.70 35.56 -19.51
N GLY A 350 11.52 35.46 -18.90
CA GLY A 350 10.42 36.40 -19.16
C GLY A 350 9.33 35.85 -20.07
N GLU A 351 9.62 34.79 -20.83
CA GLU A 351 8.72 34.10 -21.77
C GLU A 351 8.07 32.86 -21.14
N GLU A 352 6.94 32.41 -21.70
CA GLU A 352 6.29 31.15 -21.31
C GLU A 352 6.79 30.00 -22.19
N HIS A 353 7.41 28.99 -21.58
CA HIS A 353 7.90 27.80 -22.26
C HIS A 353 7.08 26.58 -21.86
N GLU A 354 6.66 25.81 -22.86
CA GLU A 354 6.07 24.49 -22.67
C GLU A 354 7.17 23.43 -22.49
N ILE A 355 7.09 22.66 -21.42
CA ILE A 355 7.93 21.49 -21.16
C ILE A 355 7.06 20.24 -21.25
N ALA A 356 7.46 19.28 -22.06
CA ALA A 356 6.70 18.04 -22.27
C ALA A 356 7.63 16.83 -22.20
N VAL A 357 7.08 15.66 -21.85
CA VAL A 357 7.79 14.40 -22.01
C VAL A 357 7.42 13.84 -23.39
N ARG A 358 8.41 13.74 -24.29
CA ARG A 358 8.24 13.28 -25.67
C ARG A 358 9.41 12.37 -26.04
N ASP A 359 9.13 11.28 -26.75
CA ASP A 359 10.13 10.36 -27.29
C ASP A 359 11.19 9.90 -26.28
N GLY A 360 10.75 9.61 -25.05
CA GLY A 360 11.62 9.14 -23.97
C GLY A 360 12.52 10.23 -23.38
N ARG A 361 12.15 11.52 -23.49
CA ARG A 361 12.91 12.66 -22.95
C ARG A 361 11.99 13.77 -22.45
N LEU A 362 12.44 14.48 -21.42
CA LEU A 362 11.87 15.80 -21.08
C LEU A 362 12.41 16.83 -22.09
N VAL A 363 11.54 17.44 -22.88
CA VAL A 363 11.90 18.39 -23.94
C VAL A 363 11.47 19.82 -23.58
N THR A 364 12.24 20.79 -24.06
CA THR A 364 11.98 22.23 -23.90
C THR A 364 12.10 22.92 -25.27
N PRO A 365 11.65 24.18 -25.43
CA PRO A 365 11.78 24.90 -26.69
C PRO A 365 13.24 25.23 -27.08
N HIS A 366 14.19 25.11 -26.14
CA HIS A 366 15.60 25.37 -26.40
C HIS A 366 16.26 24.26 -27.23
N SER A 367 17.13 24.67 -28.15
CA SER A 367 18.01 23.77 -28.90
C SER A 367 19.09 23.13 -28.00
N PRO A 368 19.65 21.97 -28.39
CA PRO A 368 20.78 21.36 -27.68
C PRO A 368 21.98 22.30 -27.50
N GLU A 369 22.29 23.12 -28.50
CA GLU A 369 23.41 24.07 -28.50
C GLU A 369 23.18 25.20 -27.49
N GLU A 370 21.95 25.71 -27.39
CA GLU A 370 21.56 26.69 -26.37
C GLU A 370 21.68 26.10 -24.97
N LEU A 371 21.13 24.89 -24.75
CA LEU A 371 21.24 24.21 -23.46
C LEU A 371 22.69 23.94 -23.07
N GLN A 372 23.55 23.59 -24.04
CA GLN A 372 24.98 23.40 -23.81
C GLN A 372 25.66 24.72 -23.41
N ARG A 373 25.33 25.83 -24.07
CA ARG A 373 25.83 27.16 -23.72
C ARG A 373 25.43 27.55 -22.30
N GLU A 374 24.16 27.36 -21.95
CA GLU A 374 23.63 27.64 -20.62
C GLU A 374 24.31 26.80 -19.53
N ARG A 375 24.60 25.53 -19.81
CA ARG A 375 25.38 24.66 -18.91
C ARG A 375 26.80 25.19 -18.70
N ALA A 376 27.46 25.62 -19.77
CA ALA A 376 28.80 26.19 -19.68
C ALA A 376 28.80 27.48 -18.84
N LEU A 377 27.87 28.40 -19.09
CA LEU A 377 27.72 29.64 -18.31
C LEU A 377 27.50 29.36 -16.82
N ARG A 378 26.64 28.40 -16.49
CA ARG A 378 26.42 27.96 -15.10
C ARG A 378 27.69 27.43 -14.45
N ALA A 379 28.49 26.64 -15.16
CA ALA A 379 29.76 26.11 -14.65
C ALA A 379 30.78 27.22 -14.31
N PHE A 380 30.71 28.37 -14.98
CA PHE A 380 31.52 29.56 -14.67
C PHE A 380 30.89 30.51 -13.64
N GLY A 381 29.86 30.07 -12.91
CA GLY A 381 29.19 30.86 -11.87
C GLY A 381 28.07 31.78 -12.37
N GLY A 382 27.68 31.66 -13.65
CA GLY A 382 26.53 32.37 -14.22
C GLY A 382 25.19 31.81 -13.70
N THR A 383 24.13 32.60 -13.82
CA THR A 383 22.76 32.12 -13.57
C THR A 383 22.27 31.31 -14.77
N SER A 384 21.70 30.13 -14.53
CA SER A 384 21.12 29.30 -15.61
C SER A 384 19.65 29.62 -15.83
N VAL A 385 19.17 29.43 -17.06
CA VAL A 385 17.74 29.49 -17.38
C VAL A 385 16.90 28.47 -16.62
N ALA A 386 15.63 28.81 -16.38
CA ALA A 386 14.68 27.97 -15.66
C ALA A 386 14.46 26.61 -16.34
N CYS A 387 14.41 26.57 -17.68
CA CYS A 387 14.29 25.32 -18.44
C CYS A 387 15.45 24.36 -18.15
N LEU A 388 16.69 24.85 -18.14
CA LEU A 388 17.86 24.04 -17.83
C LEU A 388 17.83 23.52 -16.39
N ALA A 389 17.45 24.39 -15.43
CA ALA A 389 17.30 23.96 -14.04
C ALA A 389 16.25 22.85 -13.87
N VAL A 390 15.16 22.89 -14.63
CA VAL A 390 14.13 21.83 -14.65
C VAL A 390 14.67 20.54 -15.27
N LEU A 391 15.35 20.60 -16.41
CA LEU A 391 15.98 19.44 -17.06
C LEU A 391 17.01 18.76 -16.15
N ASP A 392 17.84 19.56 -15.48
CA ASP A 392 18.82 19.05 -14.53
C ASP A 392 18.10 18.39 -13.34
N ALA A 393 17.11 19.05 -12.73
CA ALA A 393 16.37 18.48 -11.60
C ALA A 393 15.60 17.20 -11.93
N TRP A 394 15.14 17.08 -13.17
CA TRP A 394 14.49 15.88 -13.68
C TRP A 394 15.47 14.71 -13.83
N SER A 395 16.64 14.96 -14.42
CA SER A 395 17.63 13.93 -14.76
C SER A 395 18.55 13.54 -13.60
N THR A 396 18.85 14.47 -12.68
CA THR A 396 19.73 14.20 -11.52
C THR A 396 18.95 13.83 -10.27
N GLY A 397 17.69 14.27 -10.17
CA GLY A 397 16.91 14.20 -8.94
C GLY A 397 17.13 15.39 -8.01
N GLU A 398 18.09 16.27 -8.32
CA GLU A 398 18.52 17.39 -7.48
C GLU A 398 17.92 18.72 -7.91
N GLY A 399 17.35 19.48 -6.97
CA GLY A 399 16.76 20.78 -7.23
C GLY A 399 15.24 20.76 -7.24
N LYS A 400 14.64 21.89 -7.63
CA LYS A 400 13.19 22.10 -7.51
C LYS A 400 12.51 21.93 -8.86
N LEU A 401 11.54 21.01 -8.91
CA LEU A 401 10.61 20.88 -10.03
C LEU A 401 9.33 21.69 -9.77
N PRO A 402 8.71 22.25 -10.83
CA PRO A 402 7.34 22.73 -10.80
C PRO A 402 6.39 21.66 -10.22
N PRO A 403 5.33 22.04 -9.47
CA PRO A 403 4.44 21.07 -8.81
C PRO A 403 3.89 19.98 -9.74
N LYS A 404 3.45 20.34 -10.95
CA LYS A 404 2.92 19.39 -11.94
C LYS A 404 3.99 18.38 -12.42
N LEU A 405 5.20 18.83 -12.73
CA LEU A 405 6.30 17.93 -13.11
C LEU A 405 6.73 17.04 -11.94
N ARG A 406 6.72 17.57 -10.71
CA ARG A 406 6.97 16.76 -9.51
C ARG A 406 5.90 15.66 -9.35
N GLU A 407 4.64 15.96 -9.61
CA GLU A 407 3.55 14.97 -9.56
C GLU A 407 3.70 13.90 -10.66
N ILE A 408 4.02 14.30 -11.89
CA ILE A 408 4.30 13.37 -13.00
C ILE A 408 5.47 12.44 -12.63
N ARG A 409 6.56 12.98 -12.10
CA ARG A 409 7.71 12.17 -11.64
C ARG A 409 7.32 11.22 -10.52
N LEU A 410 6.55 11.71 -9.55
CA LEU A 410 6.11 10.91 -8.40
C LEU A 410 5.15 9.79 -8.83
N ASP A 411 4.29 9.99 -9.83
CA ASP A 411 3.38 8.93 -10.33
C ASP A 411 4.17 7.71 -10.82
N LEU A 412 5.23 7.91 -11.61
CA LEU A 412 6.08 6.82 -12.08
C LEU A 412 6.72 6.05 -10.92
N PHE A 413 7.41 6.74 -10.00
CA PHE A 413 8.09 6.05 -8.90
C PHE A 413 7.12 5.41 -7.91
N ARG A 414 5.92 5.97 -7.70
CA ARG A 414 4.88 5.33 -6.87
C ARG A 414 4.34 4.05 -7.49
N ARG A 415 4.23 3.99 -8.82
CA ARG A 415 3.91 2.74 -9.53
C ARG A 415 5.00 1.69 -9.34
N MET A 416 6.27 2.11 -9.43
CA MET A 416 7.40 1.22 -9.18
C MET A 416 7.40 0.70 -7.74
N GLU A 417 7.27 1.58 -6.74
CA GLU A 417 7.19 1.18 -5.33
C GLU A 417 6.02 0.23 -5.09
N ALA A 418 4.87 0.42 -5.75
CA ALA A 418 3.67 -0.39 -5.56
C ALA A 418 3.71 -1.77 -6.23
N GLY A 419 4.59 -2.00 -7.22
CA GLY A 419 4.61 -3.24 -8.00
C GLY A 419 3.99 -3.15 -9.41
N ASP A 420 3.49 -1.98 -9.84
CA ASP A 420 2.71 -1.77 -11.07
C ASP A 420 3.56 -1.78 -12.35
N THR A 421 4.06 -2.96 -12.71
CA THR A 421 4.90 -3.14 -13.89
C THR A 421 4.14 -2.79 -15.18
N ASP A 422 2.87 -3.17 -15.28
CA ASP A 422 2.03 -2.85 -16.45
C ASP A 422 1.87 -1.32 -16.64
N GLY A 423 1.64 -0.58 -15.55
CA GLY A 423 1.50 0.87 -15.60
C GLY A 423 2.82 1.58 -15.92
N VAL A 424 3.94 1.09 -15.38
CA VAL A 424 5.28 1.60 -15.73
C VAL A 424 5.58 1.37 -17.21
N LEU A 425 5.30 0.18 -17.73
CA LEU A 425 5.47 -0.12 -19.16
C LEU A 425 4.58 0.77 -20.03
N ALA A 426 3.31 0.96 -19.65
CA ALA A 426 2.41 1.85 -20.37
C ALA A 426 2.89 3.31 -20.41
N LEU A 427 3.49 3.82 -19.33
CA LEU A 427 4.13 5.15 -19.32
C LEU A 427 5.34 5.18 -20.26
N LEU A 428 6.22 4.17 -20.22
CA LEU A 428 7.37 4.08 -21.12
C LEU A 428 6.95 3.94 -22.59
N ASP A 429 5.87 3.22 -22.89
CA ASP A 429 5.28 3.10 -24.22
C ASP A 429 4.68 4.43 -24.69
N ALA A 430 4.14 5.24 -23.78
CA ALA A 430 3.70 6.60 -24.04
C ALA A 430 4.86 7.62 -24.15
N GLY A 431 6.11 7.16 -24.20
CA GLY A 431 7.29 7.99 -24.41
C GLY A 431 7.82 8.65 -23.13
N PHE A 432 7.49 8.14 -21.94
CA PHE A 432 8.05 8.66 -20.69
C PHE A 432 9.58 8.50 -20.64
N ASP A 433 10.29 9.49 -20.08
CA ASP A 433 11.74 9.48 -19.97
C ASP A 433 12.26 8.43 -18.96
N PRO A 434 12.97 7.37 -19.40
CA PRO A 434 13.49 6.35 -18.50
C PRO A 434 14.71 6.83 -17.69
N ARG A 435 15.30 7.99 -18.02
CA ARG A 435 16.49 8.54 -17.35
C ARG A 435 16.15 9.44 -16.17
N VAL A 436 14.87 9.64 -15.89
CA VAL A 436 14.42 10.39 -14.72
C VAL A 436 14.99 9.77 -13.43
N ARG A 437 15.35 10.64 -12.47
CA ARG A 437 15.78 10.21 -11.13
C ARG A 437 14.84 10.71 -10.04
N ASP A 438 14.64 9.89 -9.02
CA ASP A 438 13.84 10.28 -7.86
C ASP A 438 14.59 11.27 -6.94
N ALA A 439 13.96 11.67 -5.84
CA ALA A 439 14.56 12.60 -4.88
C ALA A 439 15.77 12.04 -4.12
N ARG A 440 16.00 10.72 -4.15
CA ARG A 440 17.19 10.04 -3.63
C ARG A 440 18.24 9.81 -4.72
N ARG A 441 18.06 10.43 -5.90
CA ARG A 441 18.90 10.28 -7.09
C ARG A 441 18.90 8.86 -7.66
N ARG A 442 17.89 8.04 -7.35
CA ARG A 442 17.77 6.67 -7.84
C ARG A 442 17.22 6.69 -9.26
N THR A 443 17.80 5.86 -10.13
CA THR A 443 17.31 5.56 -11.48
C THR A 443 16.18 4.52 -11.42
N LEU A 444 15.52 4.22 -12.55
CA LEU A 444 14.52 3.14 -12.59
C LEU A 444 15.11 1.76 -12.25
N LEU A 445 16.39 1.52 -12.55
CA LEU A 445 17.06 0.25 -12.23
C LEU A 445 17.15 0.01 -10.71
N HIS A 446 17.24 1.06 -9.90
CA HIS A 446 17.25 0.97 -8.43
C HIS A 446 15.94 0.45 -7.84
N HIS A 447 14.86 0.46 -8.63
CA HIS A 447 13.52 0.04 -8.21
C HIS A 447 13.09 -1.27 -8.90
N VAL A 448 13.95 -1.90 -9.70
CA VAL A 448 13.60 -3.08 -10.50
C VAL A 448 13.22 -4.28 -9.64
N HIS A 449 13.67 -4.34 -8.38
CA HIS A 449 13.33 -5.42 -7.45
C HIS A 449 11.85 -5.43 -7.07
N HIS A 450 11.15 -4.30 -7.14
CA HIS A 450 9.70 -4.25 -6.96
C HIS A 450 8.91 -4.78 -8.17
N MET A 451 9.56 -4.94 -9.32
CA MET A 451 8.92 -5.11 -10.63
C MET A 451 9.06 -6.53 -11.17
N ASP A 452 8.30 -6.86 -12.20
CA ASP A 452 8.64 -7.98 -13.08
C ASP A 452 9.90 -7.63 -13.89
N HIS A 453 11.04 -7.94 -13.29
CA HIS A 453 12.36 -7.71 -13.87
C HIS A 453 12.57 -8.41 -15.21
N ARG A 454 11.86 -9.52 -15.50
CA ARG A 454 12.03 -10.27 -16.75
C ARG A 454 11.64 -9.43 -17.97
N VAL A 455 10.69 -8.51 -17.80
CA VAL A 455 10.24 -7.61 -18.85
C VAL A 455 10.89 -6.23 -18.71
N LEU A 456 10.98 -5.69 -17.50
CA LEU A 456 11.43 -4.31 -17.30
C LEU A 456 12.95 -4.15 -17.42
N LEU A 457 13.75 -5.07 -16.87
CA LEU A 457 15.22 -4.94 -16.85
C LEU A 457 15.80 -4.88 -18.28
N PRO A 458 15.48 -5.81 -19.22
CA PRO A 458 16.01 -5.73 -20.58
C PRO A 458 15.66 -4.42 -21.28
N ARG A 459 14.44 -3.91 -21.05
CA ARG A 459 13.97 -2.65 -21.65
C ARG A 459 14.76 -1.44 -21.13
N LEU A 460 15.02 -1.38 -19.83
CA LEU A 460 15.81 -0.29 -19.23
C LEU A 460 17.27 -0.34 -19.68
N LEU A 461 17.86 -1.52 -19.80
CA LEU A 461 19.21 -1.69 -20.33
C LEU A 461 19.29 -1.32 -21.82
N ALA A 462 18.30 -1.69 -22.63
CA ALA A 462 18.20 -1.27 -24.03
C ALA A 462 18.06 0.26 -24.19
N ALA A 463 17.47 0.93 -23.20
CA ALA A 463 17.44 2.39 -23.14
C ALA A 463 18.78 3.02 -22.71
N GLY A 464 19.81 2.22 -22.42
CA GLY A 464 21.16 2.65 -22.07
C GLY A 464 21.32 3.11 -20.62
N LEU A 465 20.47 2.62 -19.70
CA LEU A 465 20.66 2.89 -18.28
C LEU A 465 21.85 2.08 -17.74
N ASP A 466 22.67 2.74 -16.92
CA ASP A 466 23.81 2.10 -16.26
C ASP A 466 23.36 1.24 -15.07
N VAL A 467 23.63 -0.05 -15.13
CA VAL A 467 23.33 -1.04 -14.08
C VAL A 467 24.12 -0.79 -12.80
N ASN A 468 25.20 -0.02 -12.88
CA ASN A 468 26.06 0.34 -11.76
C ASN A 468 25.88 1.81 -11.32
N ALA A 469 24.84 2.50 -11.82
CA ALA A 469 24.56 3.86 -11.41
C ALA A 469 24.40 3.95 -9.89
N GLU A 470 25.03 4.96 -9.27
CA GLU A 470 24.90 5.20 -7.84
C GLU A 470 23.77 6.20 -7.54
N ASP A 471 23.02 5.93 -6.47
CA ASP A 471 22.08 6.86 -5.87
C ASP A 471 22.79 7.90 -4.97
N GLY A 472 22.03 8.77 -4.31
CA GLY A 472 22.59 9.82 -3.46
C GLY A 472 23.31 9.30 -2.20
N ALA A 473 23.17 8.02 -1.88
CA ALA A 473 23.89 7.35 -0.80
C ALA A 473 25.00 6.42 -1.32
N GLY A 474 25.37 6.50 -2.60
CA GLY A 474 26.41 5.64 -3.18
C GLY A 474 25.97 4.19 -3.37
N ARG A 475 24.67 3.89 -3.30
CA ARG A 475 24.15 2.53 -3.46
C ARG A 475 23.86 2.25 -4.92
N THR A 476 24.18 1.04 -5.37
CA THR A 476 23.83 0.55 -6.72
C THR A 476 22.46 -0.15 -6.72
N PRO A 477 21.85 -0.39 -7.91
CA PRO A 477 20.67 -1.23 -8.05
C PRO A 477 20.79 -2.60 -7.37
N LEU A 478 21.94 -3.25 -7.48
CA LEU A 478 22.19 -4.55 -6.84
C LEU A 478 22.18 -4.45 -5.31
N MET A 479 22.79 -3.40 -4.75
CA MET A 479 22.78 -3.18 -3.29
C MET A 479 21.36 -3.01 -2.76
N LEU A 480 20.51 -2.24 -3.46
CA LEU A 480 19.11 -2.08 -3.06
C LEU A 480 18.31 -3.37 -3.24
N ALA A 481 18.48 -4.12 -4.33
CA ALA A 481 17.82 -5.41 -4.50
C ALA A 481 18.17 -6.39 -3.36
N VAL A 482 19.39 -6.33 -2.82
CA VAL A 482 19.80 -7.14 -1.66
C VAL A 482 19.25 -6.58 -0.35
N SER A 483 19.45 -5.29 -0.07
CA SER A 483 19.01 -4.67 1.19
C SER A 483 17.50 -4.67 1.35
N ASP A 484 16.78 -4.53 0.24
CA ASP A 484 15.34 -4.35 0.20
C ASP A 484 14.63 -5.66 -0.16
N HIS A 485 15.24 -6.83 0.10
CA HIS A 485 14.61 -8.16 -0.05
C HIS A 485 14.05 -8.45 -1.45
N GLY A 486 14.72 -7.97 -2.49
CA GLY A 486 14.49 -8.41 -3.86
C GLY A 486 14.76 -9.91 -4.01
N SER A 487 13.99 -10.57 -4.87
CA SER A 487 14.10 -12.02 -5.08
C SER A 487 15.50 -12.45 -5.56
N PRO A 488 15.94 -13.69 -5.27
CA PRO A 488 17.15 -14.27 -5.84
C PRO A 488 17.24 -14.15 -7.36
N ASP A 489 16.11 -14.27 -8.07
CA ASP A 489 16.03 -14.15 -9.53
C ASP A 489 16.40 -12.74 -10.01
N VAL A 490 15.89 -11.68 -9.35
CA VAL A 490 16.28 -10.29 -9.64
C VAL A 490 17.78 -10.09 -9.42
N VAL A 491 18.30 -10.61 -8.31
CA VAL A 491 19.73 -10.49 -7.96
C VAL A 491 20.60 -11.17 -9.03
N ARG A 492 20.23 -12.37 -9.48
CA ARG A 492 20.92 -13.06 -10.59
C ARG A 492 20.84 -12.26 -11.89
N ALA A 493 19.67 -11.75 -12.24
CA ALA A 493 19.47 -10.98 -13.47
C ALA A 493 20.32 -9.70 -13.48
N LEU A 494 20.46 -9.01 -12.35
CA LEU A 494 21.34 -7.84 -12.22
C LEU A 494 22.82 -8.22 -12.36
N LEU A 495 23.26 -9.35 -11.77
CA LEU A 495 24.62 -9.85 -11.92
C LEU A 495 24.93 -10.24 -13.38
N GLU A 496 24.00 -10.91 -14.06
CA GLU A 496 24.08 -11.24 -15.49
C GLU A 496 24.14 -10.00 -16.37
N ALA A 497 23.47 -8.92 -15.96
CA ALA A 497 23.54 -7.61 -16.61
C ALA A 497 24.85 -6.83 -16.33
N GLY A 498 25.78 -7.38 -15.53
CA GLY A 498 27.07 -6.76 -15.24
C GLY A 498 27.09 -5.86 -14.00
N ALA A 499 26.17 -6.08 -13.05
CA ALA A 499 26.22 -5.39 -11.76
C ALA A 499 27.48 -5.75 -10.96
N ARG A 500 28.16 -4.71 -10.45
CA ARG A 500 29.36 -4.80 -9.64
C ARG A 500 29.04 -5.22 -8.21
N VAL A 501 29.87 -6.12 -7.67
CA VAL A 501 29.74 -6.63 -6.29
C VAL A 501 30.72 -5.98 -5.30
N ASP A 502 31.68 -5.23 -5.82
CA ASP A 502 32.80 -4.63 -5.10
C ASP A 502 32.55 -3.15 -4.71
N VAL A 503 31.30 -2.71 -4.72
CA VAL A 503 30.91 -1.33 -4.37
C VAL A 503 30.57 -1.24 -2.89
N ALA A 504 30.95 -0.11 -2.27
CA ALA A 504 30.57 0.25 -0.91
C ALA A 504 29.77 1.56 -0.94
N ASP A 505 28.72 1.65 -0.14
CA ASP A 505 27.93 2.87 -0.01
C ASP A 505 28.67 3.95 0.80
N VAL A 506 28.06 5.12 0.97
CA VAL A 506 28.67 6.23 1.74
C VAL A 506 28.90 5.90 3.23
N LEU A 507 28.26 4.85 3.76
CA LEU A 507 28.46 4.35 5.12
C LEU A 507 29.51 3.22 5.17
N GLY A 508 30.04 2.82 4.02
CA GLY A 508 30.99 1.71 3.89
C GLY A 508 30.34 0.34 3.89
N ASN A 509 29.01 0.23 3.73
CA ASN A 509 28.34 -1.06 3.62
C ASN A 509 28.64 -1.67 2.25
N THR A 510 29.17 -2.89 2.26
CA THR A 510 29.36 -3.73 1.07
C THR A 510 28.24 -4.77 0.97
N LEU A 511 28.15 -5.46 -0.16
CA LEU A 511 27.24 -6.61 -0.29
C LEU A 511 27.49 -7.71 0.76
N SER A 512 28.74 -7.89 1.22
CA SER A 512 29.08 -8.86 2.28
C SER A 512 28.38 -8.55 3.61
N VAL A 513 28.15 -7.26 3.89
CA VAL A 513 27.37 -6.83 5.05
C VAL A 513 25.87 -6.97 4.78
N LEU A 514 25.41 -6.52 3.61
CA LEU A 514 23.98 -6.49 3.26
C LEU A 514 23.33 -7.87 3.10
N ILE A 515 24.13 -8.90 2.79
CA ILE A 515 23.63 -10.27 2.63
C ILE A 515 23.44 -11.01 3.97
N ARG A 516 23.89 -10.43 5.09
CA ARG A 516 23.70 -11.04 6.42
C ARG A 516 22.20 -11.13 6.72
N GLY A 517 21.70 -12.34 6.95
CA GLY A 517 20.26 -12.62 7.11
C GLY A 517 19.52 -12.95 5.81
N ARG A 518 20.17 -12.87 4.63
CA ARG A 518 19.62 -13.29 3.33
C ARG A 518 20.07 -14.71 2.98
N GLY A 519 19.55 -15.70 3.70
CA GLY A 519 19.89 -17.12 3.48
C GLY A 519 19.56 -17.61 2.06
N ASP A 520 18.57 -16.99 1.42
CA ASP A 520 18.16 -17.22 0.04
C ASP A 520 19.20 -16.77 -1.01
N LEU A 521 20.16 -15.93 -0.60
CA LEU A 521 21.24 -15.43 -1.45
C LEU A 521 22.57 -16.16 -1.24
N GLY A 522 22.58 -17.38 -0.69
CA GLY A 522 23.82 -18.13 -0.45
C GLY A 522 24.77 -18.22 -1.66
N PHE A 523 24.23 -18.26 -2.88
CA PHE A 523 25.01 -18.26 -4.13
C PHE A 523 25.84 -16.99 -4.37
N LEU A 524 25.45 -15.86 -3.78
CA LEU A 524 26.19 -14.60 -3.88
C LEU A 524 27.32 -14.56 -2.85
N ALA A 525 27.15 -15.17 -1.69
CA ALA A 525 28.16 -15.21 -0.63
C ALA A 525 29.50 -15.81 -1.12
N GLU A 526 29.43 -16.82 -2.00
CA GLU A 526 30.60 -17.47 -2.60
C GLU A 526 31.40 -16.56 -3.55
N ARG A 527 30.77 -15.50 -4.07
CA ARG A 527 31.35 -14.56 -5.03
C ARG A 527 31.88 -13.28 -4.38
N LEU A 528 31.60 -13.08 -3.10
CA LEU A 528 31.99 -11.89 -2.37
C LEU A 528 33.36 -12.08 -1.70
N PRO A 529 34.21 -11.04 -1.66
CA PRO A 529 35.44 -11.10 -0.88
C PRO A 529 35.09 -11.39 0.59
N ARG A 530 35.87 -12.27 1.24
CA ARG A 530 35.74 -12.51 2.68
C ARG A 530 36.02 -11.18 3.39
N ASP A 531 35.11 -10.78 4.28
CA ASP A 531 35.32 -9.61 5.14
C ASP A 531 36.60 -9.84 5.97
N GLU A 532 37.73 -9.31 5.51
CA GLU A 532 38.92 -9.17 6.34
C GLU A 532 38.63 -8.04 7.35
N GLY A 533 37.97 -8.41 8.44
CA GLY A 533 37.83 -7.71 9.71
C GLY A 533 37.92 -6.18 9.69
N ARG A 534 36.77 -5.51 9.73
CA ARG A 534 36.66 -4.26 10.48
C ARG A 534 36.41 -4.61 11.95
N ALA A 535 37.48 -5.05 12.63
CA ALA A 535 37.50 -5.12 14.09
C ALA A 535 37.42 -3.68 14.65
N ASP A 536 36.57 -3.52 15.67
CA ASP A 536 36.40 -2.38 16.58
C ASP A 536 37.18 -1.08 16.28
N ARG A 537 36.43 0.00 16.00
CA ARG A 537 36.77 1.36 16.47
C ARG A 537 35.53 2.12 16.86
#